data_AF-A0A6N6SKZ5-F1
#
_entry.id   AF-A0A6N6SKZ5-F1
#
_cell.length_a   1.000
_cell.length_b   1.000
_cell.length_c   1.000
_cell.angle_alpha   90.00
_cell.angle_beta   90.00
_cell.angle_gamma   90.00
#
_symmetry.space_group_name_H-M   'P 1'
#
loop_
_entity.id
_entity.type
_entity.pdbx_description
1 polymer ?
#
loop_
_entity_poly.entity_id
_entity_poly.type
_entity_poly.pdbx_seq_one_letter_code
_entity_poly.pdbx_strand_id
1 'polypeptide(L)' 'MAKTVQNYELIEQIGQGGMGVVYKARHIHFGEIFAVKMLWQQFSSNPAVLKLFHNEAKLLRKLHHPNIVEVSDIILID' A
#
# COMPACT_ATOMS: atom_id res chain seq x y z
N MET A 1 -12.09 3.13 -16.06
CA MET A 1 -12.44 1.90 -15.33
C MET A 1 -11.65 1.90 -14.04
N ALA A 2 -12.28 1.56 -12.90
CA ALA A 2 -11.55 1.49 -11.63
C ALA A 2 -10.47 0.41 -11.72
N LYS A 3 -9.25 0.73 -11.30
CA LYS A 3 -8.14 -0.22 -11.32
C LYS A 3 -8.22 -1.05 -10.05
N THR A 4 -8.25 -2.37 -10.18
CA THR A 4 -8.24 -3.27 -9.02
C THR A 4 -6.84 -3.85 -8.83
N VAL A 5 -6.37 -3.89 -7.59
CA VAL A 5 -5.13 -4.54 -7.17
C VAL A 5 -5.50 -5.57 -6.09
N GLN A 6 -5.41 -6.86 -6.44
CA GLN A 6 -5.93 -7.95 -5.61
C GLN A 6 -7.38 -7.69 -5.16
N ASN A 7 -7.61 -7.57 -3.85
CA ASN A 7 -8.94 -7.35 -3.27
C ASN A 7 -9.27 -5.86 -3.06
N TYR A 8 -8.49 -4.94 -3.62
CA TYR A 8 -8.65 -3.50 -3.41
C TYR A 8 -8.95 -2.80 -4.73
N GLU A 9 -10.15 -2.22 -4.82
CA GLU A 9 -10.52 -1.31 -5.90
C GLU A 9 -9.95 0.08 -5.61
N LEU A 10 -9.06 0.58 -6.47
CA LEU A 10 -8.48 1.91 -6.34
C LEU A 10 -9.49 2.96 -6.82
N ILE A 11 -9.89 3.85 -5.90
CA ILE A 11 -10.91 4.88 -6.12
C ILE A 11 -10.27 6.15 -6.68
N GLU A 12 -9.34 6.73 -5.93
CA GLU A 12 -8.69 8.00 -6.27
C GLU A 12 -7.30 8.09 -5.64
N GLN A 13 -6.41 8.86 -6.25
CA GLN A 13 -5.12 9.18 -5.66
C GLN A 13 -5.32 10.21 -4.55
N ILE A 14 -4.76 9.93 -3.37
CA ILE A 14 -4.84 10.83 -2.20
C ILE A 14 -3.48 11.38 -1.78
N GLY A 15 -2.39 10.88 -2.34
CA GLY A 15 -1.05 11.39 -2.07
C GLY A 15 0.01 10.81 -2.99
N GLN A 16 1.13 11.52 -3.12
CA GLN A 16 2.30 11.06 -3.87
C GLN A 16 3.59 11.59 -3.22
N GLY A 17 4.67 10.83 -3.37
CA GLY A 17 5.98 11.22 -2.89
C GLY A 17 7.10 10.52 -3.64
N GLY A 18 8.33 10.62 -3.11
CA GLY A 18 9.52 10.10 -3.79
C GLY A 18 9.47 8.60 -4.08
N MET A 19 8.92 7.79 -3.18
CA MET A 19 8.92 6.32 -3.33
C MET A 19 7.70 5.76 -4.07
N GLY A 20 6.60 6.51 -4.11
CA GLY A 20 5.36 5.96 -4.62
C GLY A 20 4.16 6.89 -4.54
N VAL A 21 3.00 6.28 -4.76
CA VAL A 21 1.68 6.91 -4.76
C VAL A 21 0.78 6.22 -3.74
N VAL A 22 -0.13 6.97 -3.12
CA VAL A 22 -1.12 6.46 -2.19
C VAL A 22 -2.51 6.67 -2.80
N TYR A 23 -3.28 5.60 -2.87
CA TYR A 23 -4.67 5.62 -3.30
C TYR A 23 -5.61 5.40 -2.13
N LYS A 24 -6.74 6.09 -2.15
CA LYS A 24 -7.93 5.63 -1.44
C LYS A 24 -8.47 4.43 -2.20
N ALA A 25 -8.71 3.34 -1.49
CA ALA A 25 -9.20 2.11 -2.05
C ALA A 25 -10.34 1.54 -1.23
N ARG A 26 -11.15 0.68 -1.85
CA ARG A 26 -12.21 -0.07 -1.18
C ARG A 26 -11.90 -1.55 -1.24
N HIS A 27 -11.95 -2.24 -0.11
CA HIS A 27 -11.83 -3.70 -0.09
C HIS A 27 -13.09 -4.32 -0.70
N ILE A 28 -12.96 -5.09 -1.77
CA ILE A 28 -14.10 -5.53 -2.60
C ILE A 28 -15.05 -6.48 -1.86
N HIS A 29 -14.58 -7.18 -0.84
CA HIS A 29 -15.40 -8.14 -0.09
C HIS A 29 -16.05 -7.54 1.16
N PHE A 30 -15.44 -6.50 1.75
CA PHE A 30 -15.87 -5.94 3.04
C PHE A 30 -16.42 -4.52 2.92
N GLY A 31 -16.17 -3.84 1.80
CA GLY A 31 -16.64 -2.47 1.54
C GLY A 31 -15.88 -1.38 2.30
N GLU A 32 -14.98 -1.75 3.19
CA GLU A 32 -14.17 -0.85 4.00
C GLU A 32 -13.18 -0.03 3.15
N ILE A 33 -12.88 1.19 3.61
CA ILE A 33 -11.97 2.11 2.94
C ILE A 33 -10.57 1.98 3.53
N PHE A 34 -9.59 1.84 2.64
CA PHE A 34 -8.17 1.72 2.98
C PHE A 34 -7.32 2.74 2.21
N ALA A 35 -6.13 3.00 2.73
CA ALA A 35 -5.06 3.68 2.00
C ALA A 35 -4.07 2.63 1.47
N VAL A 36 -3.89 2.58 0.15
CA VAL A 36 -2.97 1.64 -0.53
C VAL A 36 -1.78 2.42 -1.06
N LYS A 37 -0.61 2.22 -0.43
CA LYS A 37 0.68 2.78 -0.89
C LYS A 37 1.32 1.81 -1.90
N MET A 38 1.57 2.29 -3.10
CA MET A 38 2.21 1.53 -4.19
C MET A 38 3.53 2.18 -4.56
N LEU A 39 4.57 1.36 -4.78
CA LEU A 39 5.86 1.83 -5.29
C LEU A 39 5.73 2.28 -6.76
N TRP A 40 6.50 3.29 -7.15
CA TRP A 40 6.64 3.63 -8.57
C TRP A 40 7.27 2.48 -9.34
N GLN A 41 6.84 2.29 -10.59
CA GLN A 41 7.35 1.20 -11.45
C GLN A 41 8.86 1.24 -11.64
N GLN A 42 9.47 2.43 -11.67
CA GLN A 42 10.94 2.60 -11.73
C GLN A 42 11.69 2.00 -10.53
N PHE A 43 11.01 1.73 -9.42
CA PHE A 43 11.59 1.11 -8.23
C PHE A 43 11.26 -0.38 -8.10
N SER A 44 10.37 -0.93 -8.93
CA SER A 44 9.94 -2.32 -8.82
C SER A 44 11.05 -3.34 -9.11
N SER A 45 12.11 -2.93 -9.82
CA SER A 45 13.28 -3.78 -10.11
C SER A 45 14.46 -3.53 -9.18
N ASN A 46 14.38 -2.56 -8.25
CA ASN A 46 15.47 -2.25 -7.33
C ASN A 46 15.32 -3.05 -6.02
N PRO A 47 16.15 -4.07 -5.78
CA PRO A 47 15.99 -4.94 -4.62
C PRO A 47 16.17 -4.22 -3.28
N ALA A 48 16.98 -3.15 -3.25
CA ALA A 48 17.19 -2.35 -2.05
C ALA A 48 15.93 -1.57 -1.68
N VAL A 49 15.23 -0.98 -2.66
CA VAL A 49 13.98 -0.24 -2.42
C VAL A 49 12.85 -1.20 -2.02
N LEU A 50 12.72 -2.33 -2.72
CA LEU A 50 11.76 -3.37 -2.34
C LEU A 50 11.97 -3.86 -0.91
N LYS A 51 13.23 -4.10 -0.51
CA LYS A 51 13.57 -4.53 0.84
C LYS A 51 13.20 -3.49 1.88
N LEU A 52 13.45 -2.20 1.63
CA LEU A 52 13.08 -1.12 2.53
C LEU A 52 11.56 -1.02 2.69
N PHE A 53 10.83 -1.03 1.57
CA PHE A 53 9.37 -0.97 1.57
C PHE A 53 8.73 -2.13 2.36
N HIS A 54 9.21 -3.36 2.10
CA HIS A 54 8.74 -4.54 2.79
C HIS A 54 9.09 -4.53 4.29
N ASN A 55 10.29 -4.06 4.66
CA ASN A 55 10.70 -3.95 6.06
C ASN A 55 9.89 -2.89 6.83
N GLU A 56 9.62 -1.72 6.23
CA GLU A 56 8.77 -0.68 6.81
C GLU A 56 7.39 -1.23 7.14
N ALA A 57 6.75 -1.90 6.17
CA ALA A 57 5.44 -2.52 6.37
C ALA A 57 5.47 -3.59 7.47
N LYS A 58 6.49 -4.46 7.51
CA LYS A 58 6.67 -5.48 8.55
C LYS A 58 6.88 -4.89 9.95
N LEU A 59 7.57 -3.76 10.06
CA LEU A 59 7.78 -3.08 11.34
C LEU A 59 6.48 -2.46 11.83
N LEU A 60 5.79 -1.71 10.96
CA LEU A 60 4.50 -1.08 11.29
C LEU A 60 3.43 -2.12 11.66
N ARG A 61 3.41 -3.29 10.99
CA ARG A 61 2.47 -4.39 11.30
C ARG A 61 2.57 -4.89 12.74
N LYS A 62 3.72 -4.72 13.40
CA LYS A 62 3.95 -5.14 14.80
C LYS A 62 3.57 -4.07 15.82
N LEU A 63 3.28 -2.85 15.37
CA LEU A 63 2.96 -1.72 16.24
C LEU A 63 1.44 -1.57 16.33
N HIS A 64 0.91 -1.64 17.55
CA HIS A 64 -0.50 -1.41 17.84
C HIS A 64 -0.62 -0.24 18.80
N HIS A 65 -0.99 0.93 18.29
CA HIS A 65 -1.10 2.14 19.09
C HIS A 65 -2.06 3.14 18.40
N PRO A 66 -2.93 3.85 19.14
CA PRO A 66 -3.93 4.77 18.56
C PRO A 66 -3.34 5.90 17.71
N ASN A 67 -2.07 6.27 17.93
CA ASN A 67 -1.37 7.32 17.20
C ASN A 67 -0.42 6.80 16.10
N ILE A 68 -0.46 5.51 15.77
CA ILE A 68 0.36 4.89 14.73
C ILE A 68 -0.57 4.21 13.73
N VAL A 69 -0.34 4.46 12.43
CA VAL A 69 -1.12 3.80 11.37
C VAL A 69 -0.82 2.31 11.37
N GLU A 70 -1.88 1.50 11.40
CA GLU A 70 -1.77 0.05 11.29
C GLU A 70 -1.70 -0.39 9.82
N VAL A 71 -0.83 -1.36 9.54
CA VAL A 71 -0.77 -2.04 8.24
C VAL A 71 -1.71 -3.23 8.28
N SER A 72 -2.70 -3.29 7.39
CA SER A 72 -3.64 -4.43 7.33
C SER A 72 -3.12 -5.58 6.47
N ASP A 73 -2.42 -5.27 5.38
CA ASP A 73 -2.02 -6.23 4.34
C ASP A 73 -0.72 -5.81 3.64
N ILE A 74 -0.02 -6.76 3.03
CA ILE A 74 1.17 -6.55 2.19
C ILE A 74 0.98 -7.37 0.91
N ILE A 75 0.83 -6.66 -0.21
CA ILE A 75 0.60 -7.28 -1.52
C ILE A 75 1.89 -7.27 -2.32
N LEU A 76 2.26 -8.45 -2.84
CA LEU A 76 3.22 -8.58 -3.93
C LEU A 76 2.42 -8.63 -5.25
N ILE A 77 2.85 -7.82 -6.20
CA ILE A 77 2.29 -7.78 -7.55
C ILE A 77 3.37 -8.39 -8.45
N ASP A 78 3.05 -9.51 -9.09
CA ASP A 78 3.91 -10.16 -10.08
C ASP A 78 3.93 -9.38 -11.41
#